data_AF-A0A349DBF7-F1
#
_entry.id   AF-A0A349DBF7-F1
#
_cell.length_a   1.000
_cell.length_b   1.000
_cell.length_c   1.000
_cell.angle_alpha   90.00
_cell.angle_beta   90.00
_cell.angle_gamma   90.00
#
_symmetry.space_group_name_H-M   'P 1'
#
loop_
_entity.id
_entity.type
_entity.pdbx_description
1 polymer ?
#
loop_
_entity_poly.entity_id
_entity_poly.type
_entity_poly.pdbx_seq_one_letter_code
_entity_poly.pdbx_strand_id
1 'polypeptide(L)'
;AGQLLWFAEQVNSGNSTISGKLTADIDLESREWTPIGYYKTDKDYLAYSGTFNGQNFAVTGLKVNASRSGSGLFGYSTGTVQNIKVSGDIIVSENELACIGVVGSASGTVSGITSHINITVAEGINKSSYIGGVVGRLFGNVSKCLWDGNIDIGTTYVDQTGGIVGYTDWRGITSITDCVSYGTITSSYTNSLSIGGIMGYTKNENFTMKNCLFAGEINCTAMGENTGSVTAVCVLNDKVQNGKVSNVYYLKDSAPNVAAGANKETVIAGSTAVTTEQLKNGEVAYELGEAFGQTIGTDKLPVLNGKKVYKYNESNVTYLNENIDTTAFSIVSHDTKDGKTTATVCVPKEGTYTLIFAAYDGETFKACEITTVTKDSTDCVLTVPSKDSITLKKGDKIFLWKGLETLTPMCEEYTIQ
;
A
#
# COMPACT_ATOMS: atom_id res chain seq x y z
N ALA A 1 -10.17 25.11 -5.27
CA ALA A 1 -10.23 24.89 -6.74
C ALA A 1 -9.38 25.85 -7.61
N GLY A 2 -9.59 27.18 -7.55
CA GLY A 2 -9.15 28.11 -8.61
C GLY A 2 -7.67 28.10 -9.02
N GLN A 3 -6.73 27.94 -8.09
CA GLN A 3 -5.30 27.91 -8.40
C GLN A 3 -4.88 26.68 -9.21
N LEU A 4 -5.49 25.51 -8.94
CA LEU A 4 -5.18 24.27 -9.65
C LEU A 4 -5.82 24.27 -11.04
N LEU A 5 -7.02 24.84 -11.18
CA LEU A 5 -7.65 25.11 -12.48
C LEU A 5 -6.76 26.02 -13.35
N TRP A 6 -6.29 27.14 -12.79
CA TRP A 6 -5.36 28.04 -13.48
C TRP A 6 -4.08 27.31 -13.90
N PHE A 7 -3.51 26.47 -13.03
CA PHE A 7 -2.31 25.70 -13.37
C PHE A 7 -2.55 24.75 -14.55
N ALA A 8 -3.69 24.05 -14.56
CA ALA A 8 -4.09 23.19 -15.67
C ALA A 8 -4.24 23.97 -16.97
N GLU A 9 -4.87 25.16 -16.93
CA GLU A 9 -5.00 26.05 -18.08
C GLU A 9 -3.65 26.54 -18.60
N GLN A 10 -2.70 26.89 -17.71
CA GLN A 10 -1.35 27.31 -18.12
C GLN A 10 -0.63 26.19 -18.87
N VAL A 11 -0.63 24.98 -18.30
CA VAL A 11 -0.05 23.81 -18.97
C VAL A 11 -0.71 23.62 -20.32
N ASN A 12 -2.04 23.52 -20.34
CA ASN A 12 -2.83 23.22 -21.54
C ASN A 12 -2.77 24.32 -22.62
N SER A 13 -2.32 25.53 -22.27
CA SER A 13 -2.07 26.63 -23.21
C SER A 13 -0.63 26.63 -23.77
N GLY A 14 0.18 25.62 -23.45
CA GLY A 14 1.53 25.42 -24.00
C GLY A 14 2.67 25.68 -23.02
N ASN A 15 2.40 26.12 -21.78
CA ASN A 15 3.43 26.27 -20.75
C ASN A 15 3.70 24.92 -20.05
N SER A 16 4.07 23.89 -20.82
CA SER A 16 4.14 22.51 -20.35
C SER A 16 5.25 22.23 -19.33
N THR A 17 6.23 23.11 -19.20
CA THR A 17 7.38 22.96 -18.29
C THR A 17 7.19 23.65 -16.94
N ILE A 18 6.09 24.40 -16.75
CA ILE A 18 5.80 25.08 -15.49
C ILE A 18 5.83 24.08 -14.33
N SER A 19 6.49 24.44 -13.23
CA SER A 19 6.53 23.60 -12.03
C SER A 19 5.62 24.18 -10.96
N GLY A 20 4.97 23.31 -10.21
CA GLY A 20 3.98 23.68 -9.19
C GLY A 20 4.18 22.88 -7.92
N LYS A 21 3.80 23.48 -6.78
CA LYS A 21 3.66 22.76 -5.52
C LYS A 21 2.37 23.16 -4.82
N LEU A 22 1.70 22.21 -4.19
CA LEU A 22 0.57 22.50 -3.33
C LEU A 22 1.08 23.08 -2.00
N THR A 23 0.34 24.03 -1.43
CA THR A 23 0.67 24.63 -0.13
C THR A 23 -0.43 24.43 0.91
N ALA A 24 -1.55 23.85 0.48
CA ALA A 24 -2.70 23.45 1.27
C ALA A 24 -3.49 22.41 0.48
N ASP A 25 -4.44 21.74 1.14
CA ASP A 25 -5.42 20.89 0.47
C ASP A 25 -6.28 21.73 -0.50
N ILE A 26 -6.70 21.10 -1.60
CA ILE A 26 -7.55 21.71 -2.63
C ILE A 26 -8.78 20.84 -2.84
N ASP A 27 -9.95 21.41 -2.54
CA ASP A 27 -11.22 20.87 -3.02
C ASP A 27 -11.51 21.40 -4.44
N LEU A 28 -11.81 20.48 -5.36
CA LEU A 28 -12.28 20.75 -6.72
C LEU A 28 -13.80 20.89 -6.81
N GLU A 29 -14.51 20.67 -5.69
CA GLU A 29 -15.95 20.87 -5.55
C GLU A 29 -16.78 20.01 -6.53
N SER A 30 -16.24 18.85 -6.94
CA SER A 30 -16.88 17.94 -7.91
C SER A 30 -17.22 18.60 -9.25
N ARG A 31 -16.51 19.67 -9.61
CA ARG A 31 -16.63 20.33 -10.92
C ARG A 31 -15.95 19.46 -11.97
N GLU A 32 -16.48 19.51 -13.19
CA GLU A 32 -15.87 18.80 -14.32
C GLU A 32 -14.41 19.23 -14.50
N TRP A 33 -13.51 18.26 -14.49
CA TRP A 33 -12.08 18.49 -14.53
C TRP A 33 -11.51 18.26 -15.93
N THR A 34 -10.74 19.24 -16.42
CA THR A 34 -9.91 19.06 -17.60
C THR A 34 -8.52 18.60 -17.17
N PRO A 35 -8.04 17.41 -17.62
CA PRO A 35 -6.72 16.90 -17.23
C PRO A 35 -5.58 17.88 -17.52
N ILE A 36 -4.56 17.87 -16.66
CA ILE A 36 -3.29 18.60 -16.88
C ILE A 36 -2.46 17.82 -17.91
N GLY A 37 -2.20 18.45 -19.06
CA GLY A 37 -1.69 17.75 -20.23
C GLY A 37 -2.75 16.80 -20.81
N TYR A 38 -2.57 16.41 -22.06
CA TYR A 38 -3.53 15.55 -22.75
C TYR A 38 -2.86 14.71 -23.83
N TYR A 39 -3.51 13.61 -24.19
CA TYR A 39 -3.14 12.77 -25.31
C TYR A 39 -4.38 12.48 -26.14
N LYS A 40 -4.47 13.04 -27.35
CA LYS A 40 -5.59 12.76 -28.25
C LYS A 40 -5.16 11.83 -29.38
N THR A 41 -4.04 12.15 -30.03
CA THR A 41 -3.41 11.32 -31.07
C THR A 41 -1.89 11.50 -31.02
N ASP A 42 -1.14 10.70 -31.79
CA ASP A 42 0.31 10.87 -31.96
C ASP A 42 0.71 12.26 -32.51
N LYS A 43 -0.23 13.00 -33.12
CA LYS A 43 0.00 14.33 -33.70
C LYS A 43 -0.67 15.46 -32.92
N ASP A 44 -1.52 15.13 -31.95
CA ASP A 44 -2.29 16.09 -31.15
C ASP A 44 -2.22 15.62 -29.70
N TYR A 45 -1.17 16.06 -29.02
CA TYR A 45 -0.94 15.78 -27.62
C TYR A 45 -0.14 16.94 -27.01
N LEU A 46 -0.28 17.08 -25.70
CA LEU A 46 0.53 18.00 -24.92
C LEU A 46 0.96 17.27 -23.64
N ALA A 47 2.24 16.93 -23.57
CA ALA A 47 2.82 16.33 -22.39
C ALA A 47 3.19 17.40 -21.36
N TYR A 48 2.70 17.26 -20.13
CA TYR A 48 3.24 18.02 -19.00
C TYR A 48 4.65 17.53 -18.68
N SER A 49 5.64 18.42 -18.71
CA SER A 49 7.06 18.09 -18.50
C SER A 49 7.70 18.82 -17.31
N GLY A 50 6.91 19.59 -16.55
CA GLY A 50 7.35 20.22 -15.31
C GLY A 50 7.40 19.28 -14.11
N THR A 51 7.66 19.83 -12.93
CA THR A 51 7.55 19.12 -11.65
C THR A 51 6.33 19.60 -10.87
N PHE A 52 5.39 18.69 -10.60
CA PHE A 52 4.25 18.92 -9.71
C PHE A 52 4.47 18.18 -8.39
N ASN A 53 4.64 18.90 -7.29
CA ASN A 53 4.84 18.32 -5.97
C ASN A 53 3.67 18.67 -5.03
N GLY A 54 2.82 17.70 -4.72
CA GLY A 54 1.68 17.91 -3.82
C GLY A 54 2.05 18.12 -2.36
N GLN A 55 3.31 17.91 -1.96
CA GLN A 55 3.77 18.01 -0.56
C GLN A 55 2.89 17.25 0.46
N ASN A 56 2.30 16.12 0.02
CA ASN A 56 1.35 15.28 0.74
C ASN A 56 -0.01 15.92 1.06
N PHE A 57 -0.31 17.11 0.50
CA PHE A 57 -1.64 17.69 0.51
C PHE A 57 -2.58 16.92 -0.42
N ALA A 58 -3.88 17.06 -0.15
CA ALA A 58 -4.96 16.41 -0.87
C ALA A 58 -5.54 17.28 -1.99
N VAL A 59 -5.89 16.64 -3.09
CA VAL A 59 -6.82 17.15 -4.10
C VAL A 59 -8.07 16.29 -4.04
N THR A 60 -9.19 16.87 -3.61
CA THR A 60 -10.45 16.17 -3.40
C THR A 60 -11.51 16.61 -4.39
N GLY A 61 -12.56 15.80 -4.54
CA GLY A 61 -13.67 16.13 -5.44
C GLY A 61 -13.26 16.14 -6.92
N LEU A 62 -12.24 15.37 -7.30
CA LEU A 62 -11.91 15.19 -8.72
C LEU A 62 -13.11 14.55 -9.43
N LYS A 63 -13.58 15.15 -10.53
CA LYS A 63 -14.63 14.58 -11.36
C LYS A 63 -14.21 14.65 -12.82
N VAL A 64 -13.99 13.49 -13.43
CA VAL A 64 -13.60 13.39 -14.85
C VAL A 64 -14.61 12.53 -15.59
N ASN A 65 -15.31 13.12 -16.56
CA ASN A 65 -16.03 12.36 -17.59
C ASN A 65 -15.08 12.10 -18.76
N ALA A 66 -14.40 10.97 -18.72
CA ALA A 66 -13.45 10.57 -19.73
C ALA A 66 -14.17 10.35 -21.07
N SER A 67 -13.95 11.27 -21.99
CA SER A 67 -14.41 11.27 -23.38
C SER A 67 -13.26 11.15 -24.39
N ARG A 68 -12.03 11.02 -23.88
CA ARG A 68 -10.80 10.79 -24.66
C ARG A 68 -9.77 10.03 -23.83
N SER A 69 -8.79 9.45 -24.54
CA SER A 69 -7.65 8.80 -23.91
C SER A 69 -6.79 9.80 -23.11
N GLY A 70 -6.05 9.31 -22.12
CA GLY A 70 -5.25 10.15 -21.24
C GLY A 70 -6.13 10.97 -20.31
N SER A 71 -6.86 10.26 -19.44
CA SER A 71 -7.82 10.86 -18.50
C SER A 71 -7.38 10.64 -17.05
N GLY A 72 -7.56 11.67 -16.23
CA GLY A 72 -7.07 11.73 -14.86
C GLY A 72 -6.95 13.15 -14.31
N LEU A 73 -6.29 13.29 -13.16
CA LEU A 73 -5.80 14.61 -12.72
C LEU A 73 -4.80 15.14 -13.76
N PHE A 74 -3.92 14.26 -14.25
CA PHE A 74 -3.02 14.49 -15.38
C PHE A 74 -3.41 13.57 -16.55
N GLY A 75 -3.47 14.10 -17.76
CA GLY A 75 -3.78 13.30 -18.94
C GLY A 75 -2.55 12.62 -19.53
N TYR A 76 -1.48 13.40 -19.71
CA TYR A 76 -0.18 12.89 -20.16
C TYR A 76 0.97 13.68 -19.52
N SER A 77 1.88 12.96 -18.84
CA SER A 77 3.05 13.54 -18.18
C SER A 77 4.35 12.87 -18.63
N THR A 78 5.32 13.66 -19.08
CA THR A 78 6.74 13.28 -19.25
C THR A 78 7.62 13.81 -18.11
N GLY A 79 7.06 14.67 -17.24
CA GLY A 79 7.75 15.28 -16.10
C GLY A 79 7.62 14.47 -14.82
N THR A 80 7.59 15.16 -13.69
CA THR A 80 7.48 14.54 -12.36
C THR A 80 6.17 14.93 -11.70
N VAL A 81 5.39 13.93 -11.28
CA VAL A 81 4.20 14.11 -10.45
C VAL A 81 4.42 13.36 -9.15
N GLN A 82 4.44 14.06 -8.02
CA GLN A 82 4.81 13.44 -6.75
C GLN A 82 4.09 13.96 -5.51
N ASN A 83 4.05 13.10 -4.48
CA ASN A 83 3.64 13.42 -3.10
C ASN A 83 2.27 14.09 -3.05
N ILE A 84 1.23 13.46 -3.59
CA ILE A 84 -0.12 14.04 -3.62
C ILE A 84 -1.14 12.98 -3.25
N LYS A 85 -2.16 13.38 -2.49
CA LYS A 85 -3.33 12.53 -2.22
C LYS A 85 -4.45 12.96 -3.15
N VAL A 86 -5.14 12.02 -3.79
CA VAL A 86 -6.18 12.34 -4.76
C VAL A 86 -7.42 11.50 -4.47
N SER A 87 -8.58 12.14 -4.41
CA SER A 87 -9.88 11.45 -4.26
C SER A 87 -10.94 12.04 -5.20
N GLY A 88 -11.87 11.20 -5.62
CA GLY A 88 -12.90 11.54 -6.61
C GLY A 88 -13.16 10.40 -7.58
N ASP A 89 -13.81 10.73 -8.69
CA ASP A 89 -14.38 9.76 -9.61
C ASP A 89 -13.97 10.05 -11.06
N ILE A 90 -13.63 8.99 -11.78
CA ILE A 90 -13.41 9.00 -13.22
C ILE A 90 -14.44 8.07 -13.88
N ILE A 91 -15.27 8.62 -14.76
CA ILE A 91 -16.28 7.86 -15.51
C ILE A 91 -15.80 7.72 -16.95
N VAL A 92 -15.60 6.49 -17.41
CA VAL A 92 -15.31 6.19 -18.82
C VAL A 92 -16.62 6.20 -19.58
N SER A 93 -16.82 7.26 -20.39
CA SER A 93 -18.12 7.57 -21.02
C SER A 93 -18.14 7.41 -22.53
N GLU A 94 -17.01 7.07 -23.14
CA GLU A 94 -16.87 6.87 -24.59
C GLU A 94 -16.15 5.55 -24.92
N ASN A 95 -16.32 5.09 -26.16
CA ASN A 95 -15.70 3.88 -26.66
C ASN A 95 -14.21 4.07 -26.98
N GLU A 96 -13.46 2.98 -26.88
CA GLU A 96 -12.05 2.86 -27.30
C GLU A 96 -11.09 3.81 -26.58
N LEU A 97 -11.46 4.25 -25.37
CA LEU A 97 -10.57 5.06 -24.56
C LEU A 97 -9.45 4.23 -23.95
N ALA A 98 -8.29 4.87 -23.80
CA ALA A 98 -7.11 4.30 -23.21
C ALA A 98 -6.46 5.24 -22.19
N CYS A 99 -5.60 4.71 -21.32
CA CYS A 99 -4.76 5.48 -20.42
C CYS A 99 -5.59 6.28 -19.40
N ILE A 100 -6.18 5.57 -18.43
CA ILE A 100 -7.08 6.14 -17.42
C ILE A 100 -6.48 5.87 -16.02
N GLY A 101 -6.39 6.91 -15.18
CA GLY A 101 -5.90 6.83 -13.80
C GLY A 101 -5.72 8.21 -13.18
N VAL A 102 -5.05 8.35 -12.03
CA VAL A 102 -4.64 9.69 -11.53
C VAL A 102 -3.77 10.38 -12.58
N VAL A 103 -2.85 9.63 -13.18
CA VAL A 103 -2.09 10.02 -14.35
C VAL A 103 -2.47 9.07 -15.50
N GLY A 104 -3.14 9.58 -16.53
CA GLY A 104 -3.59 8.76 -17.66
C GLY A 104 -2.41 8.04 -18.32
N SER A 105 -1.44 8.79 -18.82
CA SER A 105 -0.18 8.25 -19.38
C SER A 105 1.04 8.92 -18.74
N ALA A 106 2.04 8.14 -18.36
CA ALA A 106 3.26 8.60 -17.72
C ALA A 106 4.51 8.09 -18.45
N SER A 107 5.33 9.01 -18.96
CA SER A 107 6.67 8.73 -19.49
C SER A 107 7.79 9.26 -18.60
N GLY A 108 7.45 10.03 -17.57
CA GLY A 108 8.38 10.51 -16.56
C GLY A 108 8.29 9.74 -15.24
N THR A 109 8.36 10.46 -14.12
CA THR A 109 8.33 9.89 -12.77
C THR A 109 6.98 10.17 -12.10
N VAL A 110 6.36 9.12 -11.57
CA VAL A 110 5.18 9.22 -10.72
C VAL A 110 5.55 8.61 -9.36
N SER A 111 5.48 9.38 -8.28
CA SER A 111 5.88 8.85 -6.97
C SER A 111 5.14 9.41 -5.78
N GLY A 112 4.98 8.65 -4.70
CA GLY A 112 4.32 9.19 -3.49
C GLY A 112 2.85 9.56 -3.72
N ILE A 113 2.15 8.88 -4.63
CA ILE A 113 0.73 9.13 -4.89
C ILE A 113 -0.10 8.28 -3.95
N THR A 114 -1.03 8.90 -3.22
CA THR A 114 -2.09 8.19 -2.49
C THR A 114 -3.39 8.41 -3.25
N SER A 115 -3.89 7.37 -3.92
CA SER A 115 -5.07 7.45 -4.78
C SER A 115 -6.27 6.76 -4.13
N HIS A 116 -7.28 7.56 -3.80
CA HIS A 116 -8.62 7.12 -3.41
C HIS A 116 -9.60 7.27 -4.59
N ILE A 117 -9.08 7.26 -5.83
CA ILE A 117 -9.91 7.42 -7.04
C ILE A 117 -10.75 6.19 -7.28
N ASN A 118 -12.04 6.40 -7.54
CA ASN A 118 -12.91 5.41 -8.15
C ASN A 118 -12.93 5.59 -9.67
N ILE A 119 -12.94 4.47 -10.39
CA ILE A 119 -13.06 4.44 -11.84
C ILE A 119 -14.25 3.56 -12.20
N THR A 120 -15.20 4.11 -12.95
CA THR A 120 -16.37 3.37 -13.43
C THR A 120 -16.41 3.42 -14.95
N VAL A 121 -16.54 2.26 -15.58
CA VAL A 121 -16.85 2.17 -17.00
C VAL A 121 -18.37 2.19 -17.16
N ALA A 122 -18.89 3.20 -17.88
CA ALA A 122 -20.32 3.37 -18.03
C ALA A 122 -20.97 2.21 -18.81
N GLU A 123 -22.27 2.02 -18.61
CA GLU A 123 -23.05 1.08 -19.43
C GLU A 123 -23.03 1.49 -20.92
N GLY A 124 -23.07 0.50 -21.81
CA GLY A 124 -23.06 0.72 -23.26
C GLY A 124 -21.69 0.98 -23.87
N ILE A 125 -20.62 1.01 -23.07
CA ILE A 125 -19.25 1.01 -23.59
C ILE A 125 -18.89 -0.41 -24.07
N ASN A 126 -18.42 -0.48 -25.31
CA ASN A 126 -18.06 -1.74 -25.96
C ASN A 126 -16.60 -2.12 -25.69
N LYS A 127 -15.72 -1.13 -25.57
CA LYS A 127 -14.28 -1.35 -25.43
C LYS A 127 -13.57 -0.19 -24.75
N SER A 128 -12.57 -0.51 -23.92
CA SER A 128 -11.56 0.44 -23.41
C SER A 128 -10.25 -0.29 -23.09
N SER A 129 -9.21 0.42 -22.67
CA SER A 129 -7.89 -0.16 -22.38
C SER A 129 -7.12 0.63 -21.33
N TYR A 130 -6.13 -0.02 -20.70
CA TYR A 130 -5.12 0.62 -19.84
C TYR A 130 -5.74 1.46 -18.69
N ILE A 131 -6.53 0.80 -17.83
CA ILE A 131 -7.07 1.42 -16.62
C ILE A 131 -6.15 1.10 -15.44
N GLY A 132 -5.69 2.12 -14.73
CA GLY A 132 -4.87 1.99 -13.53
C GLY A 132 -5.37 2.90 -12.42
N GLY A 133 -5.46 2.41 -11.18
CA GLY A 133 -5.86 3.26 -10.04
C GLY A 133 -4.90 4.44 -9.79
N VAL A 134 -3.64 4.32 -10.24
CA VAL A 134 -2.65 5.42 -10.23
C VAL A 134 -2.27 5.83 -11.64
N VAL A 135 -1.79 4.90 -12.47
CA VAL A 135 -1.32 5.19 -13.84
C VAL A 135 -2.00 4.28 -14.86
N GLY A 136 -2.65 4.85 -15.87
CA GLY A 136 -3.25 4.05 -16.94
C GLY A 136 -2.18 3.34 -17.78
N ARG A 137 -1.26 4.13 -18.36
CA ARG A 137 -0.14 3.63 -19.17
C ARG A 137 1.20 4.17 -18.69
N LEU A 138 2.20 3.29 -18.55
CA LEU A 138 3.53 3.62 -18.06
C LEU A 138 4.62 3.34 -19.10
N PHE A 139 5.50 4.33 -19.32
CA PHE A 139 6.79 4.21 -20.01
C PHE A 139 7.99 4.51 -19.10
N GLY A 140 7.74 5.06 -17.91
CA GLY A 140 8.76 5.46 -16.94
C GLY A 140 8.68 4.68 -15.63
N ASN A 141 8.77 5.40 -14.51
CA ASN A 141 8.86 4.79 -13.18
C ASN A 141 7.69 5.20 -12.30
N VAL A 142 7.12 4.23 -11.59
CA VAL A 142 6.13 4.44 -10.53
C VAL A 142 6.71 3.94 -9.21
N SER A 143 6.72 4.78 -8.17
CA SER A 143 7.19 4.32 -6.86
C SER A 143 6.49 4.93 -5.65
N LYS A 144 6.43 4.21 -4.53
CA LYS A 144 5.82 4.71 -3.28
C LYS A 144 4.37 5.14 -3.48
N CYS A 145 3.62 4.42 -4.31
CA CYS A 145 2.24 4.75 -4.63
C CYS A 145 1.27 3.78 -3.95
N LEU A 146 0.16 4.32 -3.47
CA LEU A 146 -0.96 3.57 -2.92
C LEU A 146 -2.21 3.82 -3.76
N TRP A 147 -2.99 2.77 -3.96
CA TRP A 147 -4.38 2.89 -4.40
C TRP A 147 -5.32 2.02 -3.55
N ASP A 148 -6.42 2.60 -3.10
CA ASP A 148 -7.44 1.95 -2.25
C ASP A 148 -8.89 2.28 -2.66
N GLY A 149 -9.09 2.76 -3.89
CA GLY A 149 -10.42 3.02 -4.45
C GLY A 149 -11.09 1.78 -5.05
N ASN A 150 -12.08 2.01 -5.91
CA ASN A 150 -12.78 0.96 -6.64
C ASN A 150 -12.66 1.15 -8.17
N ILE A 151 -12.33 0.08 -8.90
CA ILE A 151 -12.46 0.03 -10.37
C ILE A 151 -13.62 -0.91 -10.71
N ASP A 152 -14.69 -0.35 -11.28
CA ASP A 152 -15.83 -1.10 -11.80
C ASP A 152 -15.83 -1.08 -13.33
N ILE A 153 -15.55 -2.25 -13.93
CA ILE A 153 -15.52 -2.46 -15.38
C ILE A 153 -16.92 -2.76 -15.94
N GLY A 154 -17.87 -3.17 -15.08
CA GLY A 154 -19.18 -3.63 -15.52
C GLY A 154 -19.09 -4.78 -16.53
N THR A 155 -19.84 -4.69 -17.62
CA THR A 155 -19.89 -5.71 -18.70
C THR A 155 -19.04 -5.32 -19.92
N THR A 156 -18.08 -4.41 -19.75
CA THR A 156 -17.27 -3.89 -20.87
C THR A 156 -16.01 -4.70 -21.08
N TYR A 157 -15.57 -4.85 -22.34
CA TYR A 157 -14.22 -5.35 -22.61
C TYR A 157 -13.17 -4.25 -22.31
N VAL A 158 -12.39 -4.45 -21.25
CA VAL A 158 -11.23 -3.61 -20.93
C VAL A 158 -9.96 -4.43 -21.03
N ASP A 159 -9.14 -4.14 -22.03
CA ASP A 159 -8.03 -5.03 -22.39
C ASP A 159 -7.03 -5.23 -21.23
N GLN A 160 -6.70 -4.18 -20.48
CA GLN A 160 -5.82 -4.24 -19.30
C GLN A 160 -6.28 -3.33 -18.17
N THR A 161 -6.36 -3.90 -16.96
CA THR A 161 -6.67 -3.17 -15.73
C THR A 161 -5.71 -3.55 -14.61
N GLY A 162 -5.17 -2.56 -13.92
CA GLY A 162 -4.30 -2.75 -12.76
C GLY A 162 -4.68 -1.87 -11.58
N GLY A 163 -4.48 -2.33 -10.34
CA GLY A 163 -4.69 -1.47 -9.18
C GLY A 163 -3.75 -0.26 -9.15
N ILE A 164 -2.49 -0.44 -9.54
CA ILE A 164 -1.52 0.66 -9.65
C ILE A 164 -1.33 1.08 -11.11
N VAL A 165 -0.98 0.13 -11.98
CA VAL A 165 -0.66 0.41 -13.39
C VAL A 165 -1.50 -0.43 -14.34
N GLY A 166 -2.24 0.18 -15.27
CA GLY A 166 -3.00 -0.59 -16.26
C GLY A 166 -2.10 -1.36 -17.22
N TYR A 167 -1.16 -0.66 -17.85
CA TYR A 167 -0.29 -1.22 -18.88
C TYR A 167 1.08 -0.56 -18.90
N THR A 168 2.14 -1.35 -19.07
CA THR A 168 3.47 -0.81 -19.39
C THR A 168 3.79 -0.99 -20.87
N ASP A 169 4.27 0.06 -21.52
CA ASP A 169 4.70 -0.01 -22.92
C ASP A 169 5.97 -0.86 -23.08
N TRP A 170 6.19 -1.38 -24.28
CA TRP A 170 7.36 -2.19 -24.64
C TRP A 170 8.68 -1.40 -24.68
N ARG A 171 8.62 -0.06 -24.78
CA ARG A 171 9.79 0.81 -24.89
C ARG A 171 10.35 1.19 -23.52
N GLY A 172 11.66 1.41 -23.47
CA GLY A 172 12.36 1.97 -22.32
C GLY A 172 12.49 0.99 -21.15
N ILE A 173 12.94 1.52 -20.02
CA ILE A 173 13.04 0.80 -18.74
C ILE A 173 11.84 1.22 -17.90
N THR A 174 11.05 0.25 -17.45
CA THR A 174 9.88 0.51 -16.61
C THR A 174 10.03 -0.16 -15.26
N SER A 175 9.71 0.59 -14.20
CA SER A 175 9.73 0.05 -12.85
C SER A 175 8.47 0.42 -12.06
N ILE A 176 8.01 -0.55 -11.27
CA ILE A 176 6.94 -0.38 -10.27
C ILE A 176 7.55 -0.82 -8.95
N THR A 177 7.89 0.13 -8.07
CA THR A 177 8.55 -0.20 -6.80
C THR A 177 7.85 0.39 -5.60
N ASP A 178 7.88 -0.30 -4.47
CA ASP A 178 7.36 0.23 -3.22
C ASP A 178 5.88 0.64 -3.32
N CYS A 179 5.08 -0.10 -4.09
CA CYS A 179 3.68 0.26 -4.38
C CYS A 179 2.71 -0.70 -3.71
N VAL A 180 1.52 -0.20 -3.36
CA VAL A 180 0.51 -1.01 -2.71
C VAL A 180 -0.90 -0.74 -3.20
N SER A 181 -1.63 -1.82 -3.47
CA SER A 181 -3.02 -1.80 -3.91
C SER A 181 -3.89 -2.49 -2.86
N TYR A 182 -4.79 -1.74 -2.25
CA TYR A 182 -5.80 -2.21 -1.29
C TYR A 182 -7.22 -2.15 -1.86
N GLY A 183 -7.38 -1.58 -3.05
CA GLY A 183 -8.67 -1.34 -3.66
C GLY A 183 -9.32 -2.59 -4.26
N THR A 184 -10.54 -2.41 -4.73
CA THR A 184 -11.34 -3.48 -5.32
C THR A 184 -11.43 -3.31 -6.84
N ILE A 185 -11.23 -4.40 -7.58
CA ILE A 185 -11.48 -4.45 -9.03
C ILE A 185 -12.66 -5.38 -9.28
N THR A 186 -13.71 -4.87 -9.90
CA THR A 186 -14.93 -5.63 -10.22
C THR A 186 -15.15 -5.69 -11.72
N SER A 187 -15.51 -6.88 -12.22
CA SER A 187 -15.91 -7.07 -13.62
C SER A 187 -16.99 -8.15 -13.73
N SER A 188 -18.01 -7.86 -14.52
CA SER A 188 -19.04 -8.82 -14.95
C SER A 188 -18.91 -9.19 -16.43
N TYR A 189 -17.84 -8.76 -17.10
CA TYR A 189 -17.56 -9.16 -18.47
C TYR A 189 -17.25 -10.65 -18.55
N THR A 190 -17.81 -11.33 -19.55
CA THR A 190 -17.84 -12.79 -19.57
C THR A 190 -16.70 -13.45 -20.35
N ASN A 191 -15.92 -12.67 -21.10
CA ASN A 191 -14.76 -13.15 -21.86
C ASN A 191 -13.44 -12.72 -21.22
N SER A 192 -12.33 -13.10 -21.84
CA SER A 192 -10.98 -12.84 -21.33
C SER A 192 -10.67 -11.34 -21.18
N LEU A 193 -10.07 -10.98 -20.05
CA LEU A 193 -9.50 -9.66 -19.72
C LEU A 193 -8.12 -9.88 -19.12
N SER A 194 -7.25 -8.85 -19.16
CA SER A 194 -6.02 -8.84 -18.36
C SER A 194 -6.22 -7.97 -17.12
N ILE A 195 -6.42 -8.61 -15.97
CA ILE A 195 -6.57 -7.92 -14.69
C ILE A 195 -5.44 -8.33 -13.76
N GLY A 196 -4.77 -7.34 -13.17
CA GLY A 196 -3.80 -7.55 -12.10
C GLY A 196 -4.08 -6.68 -10.89
N GLY A 197 -4.00 -7.25 -9.69
CA GLY A 197 -4.17 -6.47 -8.45
C GLY A 197 -3.15 -5.32 -8.33
N ILE A 198 -1.95 -5.49 -8.90
CA ILE A 198 -0.91 -4.44 -8.96
C ILE A 198 -0.83 -3.84 -10.37
N MET A 199 -0.66 -4.69 -11.40
CA MET A 199 -0.51 -4.23 -12.78
C MET A 199 -1.27 -5.12 -13.76
N GLY A 200 -1.99 -4.53 -14.72
CA GLY A 200 -2.77 -5.31 -15.69
C GLY A 200 -1.91 -6.19 -16.59
N TYR A 201 -1.03 -5.59 -17.38
CA TYR A 201 -0.21 -6.36 -18.33
C TYR A 201 1.09 -5.63 -18.69
N THR A 202 2.15 -6.41 -18.93
CA THR A 202 3.40 -5.92 -19.51
C THR A 202 3.88 -6.79 -20.66
N LYS A 203 4.48 -6.11 -21.65
CA LYS A 203 5.32 -6.71 -22.70
C LYS A 203 6.70 -6.04 -22.77
N ASN A 204 7.13 -5.39 -21.70
CA ASN A 204 8.40 -4.68 -21.61
C ASN A 204 9.52 -5.64 -21.18
N GLU A 205 10.53 -5.82 -22.02
CA GLU A 205 11.69 -6.69 -21.75
C GLU A 205 12.54 -6.22 -20.56
N ASN A 206 12.51 -4.92 -20.25
CA ASN A 206 13.26 -4.27 -19.18
C ASN A 206 12.36 -3.91 -17.99
N PHE A 207 11.34 -4.73 -17.73
CA PHE A 207 10.39 -4.54 -16.64
C PHE A 207 10.99 -4.93 -15.28
N THR A 208 10.75 -4.11 -14.25
CA THR A 208 11.04 -4.44 -12.85
C THR A 208 9.83 -4.18 -11.94
N MET A 209 9.46 -5.15 -11.11
CA MET A 209 8.53 -4.98 -9.99
C MET A 209 9.21 -5.40 -8.69
N LYS A 210 9.19 -4.51 -7.69
CA LYS A 210 9.88 -4.79 -6.42
C LYS A 210 9.21 -4.13 -5.21
N ASN A 211 9.17 -4.83 -4.08
CA ASN A 211 8.62 -4.31 -2.82
C ASN A 211 7.16 -3.86 -2.99
N CYS A 212 6.33 -4.69 -3.63
CA CYS A 212 4.94 -4.31 -3.89
C CYS A 212 3.97 -5.24 -3.17
N LEU A 213 2.79 -4.73 -2.82
CA LEU A 213 1.74 -5.50 -2.16
C LEU A 213 0.40 -5.33 -2.87
N PHE A 214 -0.31 -6.43 -3.08
CA PHE A 214 -1.76 -6.41 -3.34
C PHE A 214 -2.50 -7.03 -2.16
N ALA A 215 -3.31 -6.25 -1.45
CA ALA A 215 -4.17 -6.74 -0.38
C ALA A 215 -5.60 -6.19 -0.50
N GLY A 216 -6.04 -6.00 -1.74
CA GLY A 216 -7.43 -5.72 -2.09
C GLY A 216 -8.18 -6.97 -2.52
N GLU A 217 -9.22 -6.78 -3.34
CA GLU A 217 -10.08 -7.86 -3.85
C GLU A 217 -10.30 -7.75 -5.36
N ILE A 218 -10.33 -8.89 -6.05
CA ILE A 218 -10.73 -8.96 -7.46
C ILE A 218 -11.98 -9.81 -7.62
N ASN A 219 -13.10 -9.16 -7.88
CA ASN A 219 -14.43 -9.76 -7.97
C ASN A 219 -14.86 -9.87 -9.44
N CYS A 220 -14.54 -11.01 -10.07
CA CYS A 220 -14.93 -11.30 -11.45
C CYS A 220 -15.93 -12.46 -11.50
N THR A 221 -17.20 -12.17 -11.78
CA THR A 221 -18.34 -13.10 -11.59
C THR A 221 -18.60 -14.04 -12.77
N ALA A 222 -18.12 -13.72 -13.98
CA ALA A 222 -18.58 -14.38 -15.19
C ALA A 222 -17.47 -14.74 -16.20
N MET A 223 -16.21 -14.77 -15.77
CA MET A 223 -15.14 -15.28 -16.62
C MET A 223 -15.43 -16.77 -16.85
N GLY A 224 -15.68 -17.20 -18.09
CA GLY A 224 -15.76 -18.64 -18.43
C GLY A 224 -14.46 -19.39 -18.10
N GLU A 225 -14.13 -20.46 -18.82
CA GLU A 225 -12.89 -21.25 -18.62
C GLU A 225 -11.56 -20.43 -18.72
N ASN A 226 -11.62 -19.12 -19.02
CA ASN A 226 -10.49 -18.21 -19.22
C ASN A 226 -10.22 -17.24 -18.05
N THR A 227 -10.42 -17.65 -16.79
CA THR A 227 -9.94 -16.88 -15.62
C THR A 227 -8.41 -16.69 -15.58
N GLY A 228 -7.68 -17.39 -16.45
CA GLY A 228 -6.22 -17.41 -16.51
C GLY A 228 -5.52 -16.09 -16.81
N SER A 229 -6.22 -14.95 -16.92
CA SER A 229 -5.61 -13.61 -17.03
C SER A 229 -6.11 -12.62 -15.95
N VAL A 230 -6.82 -13.13 -14.94
CA VAL A 230 -7.16 -12.39 -13.71
C VAL A 230 -6.20 -12.84 -12.62
N THR A 231 -5.43 -11.88 -12.09
CA THR A 231 -4.22 -12.17 -11.30
C THR A 231 -4.10 -11.24 -10.10
N ALA A 232 -3.54 -11.73 -8.99
CA ALA A 232 -3.23 -10.91 -7.82
C ALA A 232 -2.13 -9.88 -8.13
N VAL A 233 -1.18 -10.25 -9.00
CA VAL A 233 -0.01 -9.42 -9.30
C VAL A 233 -0.12 -8.81 -10.69
N CYS A 234 0.14 -9.60 -11.75
CA CYS A 234 0.09 -9.12 -13.13
C CYS A 234 0.13 -10.21 -14.21
N VAL A 235 -0.15 -9.81 -15.46
CA VAL A 235 0.06 -10.61 -16.67
C VAL A 235 1.40 -10.26 -17.35
N LEU A 236 2.28 -11.26 -17.53
CA LEU A 236 3.59 -11.13 -18.21
C LEU A 236 3.59 -11.82 -19.57
N ASN A 237 3.75 -11.02 -20.62
CA ASN A 237 3.80 -11.50 -22.00
C ASN A 237 5.11 -12.28 -22.31
N ASP A 238 5.06 -13.07 -23.39
CA ASP A 238 6.19 -13.87 -23.92
C ASP A 238 7.40 -13.03 -24.30
N LYS A 239 7.24 -11.74 -24.61
CA LYS A 239 8.37 -10.84 -24.85
C LYS A 239 9.17 -10.52 -23.59
N VAL A 240 8.61 -10.68 -22.39
CA VAL A 240 9.28 -10.31 -21.12
C VAL A 240 10.22 -11.42 -20.63
N GLN A 241 11.31 -11.65 -21.36
CA GLN A 241 12.27 -12.72 -21.05
C GLN A 241 13.16 -12.39 -19.83
N ASN A 242 13.46 -11.10 -19.63
CA ASN A 242 14.37 -10.63 -18.58
C ASN A 242 13.68 -9.78 -17.50
N GLY A 243 12.36 -9.90 -17.37
CA GLY A 243 11.60 -9.21 -16.32
C GLY A 243 12.12 -9.57 -14.94
N LYS A 244 12.18 -8.59 -14.03
CA LYS A 244 12.64 -8.79 -12.65
C LYS A 244 11.47 -8.55 -11.69
N VAL A 245 10.98 -9.63 -11.09
CA VAL A 245 9.96 -9.56 -10.04
C VAL A 245 10.58 -10.12 -8.76
N SER A 246 10.54 -9.35 -7.68
CA SER A 246 11.13 -9.78 -6.40
C SER A 246 10.48 -9.04 -5.25
N ASN A 247 10.33 -9.70 -4.10
CA ASN A 247 9.76 -9.07 -2.91
C ASN A 247 8.36 -8.50 -3.15
N VAL A 248 7.52 -9.27 -3.85
CA VAL A 248 6.12 -8.94 -4.09
C VAL A 248 5.25 -9.81 -3.20
N TYR A 249 4.21 -9.21 -2.61
CA TYR A 249 3.30 -9.90 -1.71
C TYR A 249 1.87 -9.76 -2.21
N TYR A 250 1.05 -10.76 -1.93
CA TYR A 250 -0.38 -10.67 -2.19
C TYR A 250 -1.21 -11.37 -1.12
N LEU A 251 -2.34 -10.78 -0.76
CA LEU A 251 -3.30 -11.41 0.13
C LEU A 251 -3.78 -12.72 -0.51
N LYS A 252 -3.64 -13.83 0.21
CA LYS A 252 -4.08 -15.14 -0.22
C LYS A 252 -5.58 -15.10 -0.58
N ASP A 253 -5.95 -15.78 -1.66
CA ASP A 253 -7.32 -15.90 -2.17
C ASP A 253 -7.95 -14.57 -2.66
N SER A 254 -7.17 -13.48 -2.76
CA SER A 254 -7.64 -12.18 -3.29
C SER A 254 -7.91 -12.15 -4.80
N ALA A 255 -7.42 -13.17 -5.52
CA ALA A 255 -7.61 -13.37 -6.96
C ALA A 255 -7.48 -14.86 -7.31
N PRO A 256 -8.04 -15.33 -8.44
CA PRO A 256 -7.98 -16.74 -8.84
C PRO A 256 -6.57 -17.23 -9.20
N ASN A 257 -5.68 -16.33 -9.62
CA ASN A 257 -4.29 -16.65 -9.96
C ASN A 257 -3.34 -15.63 -9.35
N VAL A 258 -2.06 -15.98 -9.18
CA VAL A 258 -1.02 -15.02 -8.80
C VAL A 258 -0.59 -14.19 -10.01
N ALA A 259 -0.40 -14.86 -11.14
CA ALA A 259 0.13 -14.31 -12.37
C ALA A 259 -0.34 -15.10 -13.59
N ALA A 260 -0.16 -14.50 -14.77
CA ALA A 260 -0.58 -15.05 -16.05
C ALA A 260 0.36 -14.65 -17.19
N GLY A 261 0.11 -15.21 -18.38
CA GLY A 261 0.94 -15.02 -19.57
C GLY A 261 2.12 -16.00 -19.65
N ALA A 262 2.88 -15.93 -20.74
CA ALA A 262 3.89 -16.94 -21.05
C ALA A 262 5.08 -16.95 -20.08
N ASN A 263 5.39 -15.81 -19.45
CA ASN A 263 6.50 -15.68 -18.50
C ASN A 263 5.99 -15.51 -17.05
N LYS A 264 4.82 -16.07 -16.73
CA LYS A 264 4.20 -15.99 -15.39
C LYS A 264 5.06 -16.56 -14.26
N GLU A 265 5.93 -17.54 -14.55
CA GLU A 265 6.78 -18.18 -13.55
C GLU A 265 7.75 -17.20 -12.89
N THR A 266 8.21 -16.17 -13.63
CA THR A 266 9.00 -15.07 -13.08
C THR A 266 8.25 -14.32 -11.98
N VAL A 267 6.95 -14.08 -12.19
CA VAL A 267 6.10 -13.40 -11.20
C VAL A 267 5.86 -14.29 -10.00
N ILE A 268 5.54 -15.57 -10.24
CA ILE A 268 5.27 -16.55 -9.18
C ILE A 268 6.50 -16.71 -8.28
N ALA A 269 7.69 -16.86 -8.87
CA ALA A 269 8.94 -16.98 -8.12
C ALA A 269 9.29 -15.71 -7.31
N GLY A 270 8.90 -14.54 -7.81
CA GLY A 270 9.11 -13.25 -7.14
C GLY A 270 8.02 -12.84 -6.14
N SER A 271 6.96 -13.64 -5.99
CA SER A 271 5.75 -13.28 -5.24
C SER A 271 5.45 -14.27 -4.10
N THR A 272 5.00 -13.75 -2.97
CA THR A 272 4.65 -14.55 -1.78
C THR A 272 3.22 -14.28 -1.33
N ALA A 273 2.41 -15.34 -1.17
CA ALA A 273 1.08 -15.23 -0.59
C ALA A 273 1.18 -14.93 0.91
N VAL A 274 0.36 -14.02 1.41
CA VAL A 274 0.30 -13.66 2.82
C VAL A 274 -1.13 -13.76 3.35
N THR A 275 -1.26 -14.03 4.63
CA THR A 275 -2.55 -14.05 5.33
C THR A 275 -2.91 -12.68 5.88
N THR A 276 -4.19 -12.47 6.20
CA THR A 276 -4.65 -11.28 6.91
C THR A 276 -3.95 -11.06 8.25
N GLU A 277 -3.49 -12.13 8.92
CA GLU A 277 -2.74 -12.01 10.17
C GLU A 277 -1.32 -11.50 9.94
N GLN A 278 -0.62 -12.03 8.93
CA GLN A 278 0.71 -11.53 8.54
C GLN A 278 0.67 -10.07 8.08
N LEU A 279 -0.43 -9.64 7.46
CA LEU A 279 -0.65 -8.23 7.10
C LEU A 279 -0.82 -7.31 8.31
N LYS A 280 -1.27 -7.82 9.47
CA LYS A 280 -1.55 -7.05 10.68
C LYS A 280 -0.39 -7.06 11.69
N ASN A 281 0.40 -8.13 11.69
CA ASN A 281 1.34 -8.40 12.76
C ASN A 281 2.71 -7.71 12.57
N GLY A 282 2.95 -6.99 11.47
CA GLY A 282 4.24 -6.34 11.17
C GLY A 282 5.13 -7.08 10.18
N GLU A 283 4.86 -8.36 9.90
CA GLU A 283 5.69 -9.20 9.04
C GLU A 283 5.84 -8.62 7.65
N VAL A 284 4.70 -8.38 6.99
CA VAL A 284 4.71 -7.91 5.59
C VAL A 284 5.29 -6.51 5.49
N ALA A 285 5.04 -5.64 6.47
CA ALA A 285 5.61 -4.31 6.50
C ALA A 285 7.15 -4.34 6.63
N TYR A 286 7.69 -5.23 7.46
CA TYR A 286 9.13 -5.44 7.58
C TYR A 286 9.75 -5.94 6.27
N GLU A 287 9.16 -6.98 5.68
CA GLU A 287 9.71 -7.63 4.48
C GLU A 287 9.62 -6.72 3.24
N LEU A 288 8.58 -5.87 3.12
CA LEU A 288 8.47 -4.86 2.07
C LEU A 288 9.59 -3.79 2.11
N GLY A 289 10.29 -3.64 3.24
CA GLY A 289 11.46 -2.79 3.38
C GLY A 289 11.16 -1.33 3.75
N GLU A 290 12.16 -0.46 3.57
CA GLU A 290 12.20 0.88 4.19
C GLU A 290 11.09 1.86 3.76
N ALA A 291 10.44 1.63 2.62
CA ALA A 291 9.32 2.45 2.19
C ALA A 291 8.05 2.20 3.00
N PHE A 292 7.99 1.09 3.74
CA PHE A 292 6.84 0.67 4.51
C PHE A 292 7.15 0.63 6.01
N GLY A 293 6.08 0.80 6.78
CA GLY A 293 6.06 0.57 8.21
C GLY A 293 4.65 0.16 8.63
N GLN A 294 4.43 0.01 9.93
CA GLN A 294 3.13 -0.37 10.48
C GLN A 294 3.13 -0.12 11.97
N THR A 295 2.11 0.55 12.50
CA THR A 295 1.89 0.69 13.94
C THR A 295 1.27 -0.60 14.48
N ILE A 296 2.09 -1.47 15.06
CA ILE A 296 1.70 -2.80 15.55
C ILE A 296 0.60 -2.68 16.61
N GLY A 297 -0.44 -3.52 16.49
CA GLY A 297 -1.63 -3.47 17.33
C GLY A 297 -2.69 -2.43 16.92
N THR A 298 -2.36 -1.50 16.02
CA THR A 298 -3.28 -0.47 15.51
C THR A 298 -3.58 -0.65 14.03
N ASP A 299 -2.55 -0.65 13.20
CA ASP A 299 -2.67 -0.68 11.74
C ASP A 299 -3.00 -2.09 11.26
N LYS A 300 -4.04 -2.23 10.45
CA LYS A 300 -4.48 -3.53 9.94
C LYS A 300 -3.69 -4.01 8.71
N LEU A 301 -2.95 -3.11 8.09
CA LEU A 301 -2.22 -3.30 6.84
C LEU A 301 -0.89 -2.54 6.95
N PRO A 302 0.14 -2.90 6.16
CA PRO A 302 1.33 -2.06 6.00
C PRO A 302 0.96 -0.63 5.58
N VAL A 303 1.80 0.35 5.91
CA VAL A 303 1.55 1.76 5.61
C VAL A 303 2.80 2.35 4.97
N LEU A 304 2.62 3.02 3.82
CA LEU A 304 3.71 3.76 3.18
C LEU A 304 4.19 4.88 4.10
N ASN A 305 5.50 4.94 4.34
CA ASN A 305 6.13 5.83 5.33
C ASN A 305 5.54 5.68 6.75
N GLY A 306 5.01 4.50 7.08
CA GLY A 306 4.52 4.17 8.41
C GLY A 306 5.62 4.06 9.45
N LYS A 307 5.23 3.82 10.72
CA LYS A 307 6.18 3.61 11.82
C LYS A 307 7.04 2.37 11.52
N LYS A 308 8.37 2.50 11.62
CA LYS A 308 9.30 1.41 11.31
C LYS A 308 8.96 0.14 12.10
N VAL A 309 9.11 -1.01 11.45
CA VAL A 309 8.96 -2.33 12.05
C VAL A 309 10.32 -3.01 12.15
N TYR A 310 10.56 -3.70 13.25
CA TYR A 310 11.75 -4.48 13.53
C TYR A 310 11.36 -5.96 13.64
N LYS A 311 12.07 -6.83 12.92
CA LYS A 311 11.96 -8.29 13.04
C LYS A 311 12.79 -8.76 14.22
N TYR A 312 12.21 -9.64 15.03
CA TYR A 312 12.82 -10.14 16.25
C TYR A 312 12.83 -11.69 16.29
N ASN A 313 14.04 -12.24 16.47
CA ASN A 313 14.39 -13.65 16.74
C ASN A 313 14.02 -14.71 15.67
N GLU A 314 14.86 -15.74 15.52
CA GLU A 314 14.78 -16.75 14.45
C GLU A 314 13.92 -17.98 14.81
N SER A 315 13.70 -18.27 16.10
CA SER A 315 12.95 -19.46 16.54
C SER A 315 11.44 -19.22 16.65
N ASN A 316 11.03 -17.99 16.97
CA ASN A 316 9.64 -17.53 17.06
C ASN A 316 9.58 -16.08 16.59
N VAL A 317 9.50 -15.88 15.27
CA VAL A 317 9.58 -14.56 14.65
C VAL A 317 8.44 -13.66 15.14
N THR A 318 8.79 -12.50 15.70
CA THR A 318 7.83 -11.44 16.08
C THR A 318 8.25 -10.10 15.50
N TYR A 319 7.31 -9.15 15.44
CA TYR A 319 7.51 -7.84 14.82
C TYR A 319 6.97 -6.72 15.71
N LEU A 320 7.78 -5.66 15.85
CA LEU A 320 7.54 -4.60 16.83
C LEU A 320 7.98 -3.24 16.28
N ASN A 321 7.44 -2.16 16.85
CA ASN A 321 7.79 -0.80 16.42
C ASN A 321 9.00 -0.18 17.09
N GLU A 322 9.40 -0.72 18.23
CA GLU A 322 10.53 -0.21 19.00
C GLU A 322 11.73 -1.12 18.75
N ASN A 323 12.91 -0.50 18.64
CA ASN A 323 14.14 -1.26 18.58
C ASN A 323 14.39 -1.83 19.98
N ILE A 324 14.28 -3.15 20.13
CA ILE A 324 14.53 -3.80 21.40
C ILE A 324 16.04 -3.93 21.60
N ASP A 325 16.56 -3.32 22.67
CA ASP A 325 17.89 -3.68 23.16
C ASP A 325 17.85 -5.08 23.77
N THR A 326 18.37 -6.05 23.03
CA THR A 326 18.41 -7.46 23.44
C THR A 326 19.45 -7.77 24.50
N THR A 327 20.26 -6.77 24.88
CA THR A 327 21.32 -6.91 25.88
C THR A 327 20.85 -6.63 27.32
N ALA A 328 19.67 -6.01 27.48
CA ALA A 328 19.10 -5.62 28.77
C ALA A 328 17.73 -6.29 29.03
N PHE A 329 17.38 -6.46 30.32
CA PHE A 329 16.04 -6.91 30.72
C PHE A 329 15.13 -5.68 30.72
N SER A 330 14.16 -5.61 29.80
CA SER A 330 13.35 -4.41 29.56
C SER A 330 11.93 -4.74 29.14
N ILE A 331 11.00 -3.80 29.37
CA ILE A 331 9.62 -3.89 28.86
C ILE A 331 9.61 -3.31 27.46
N VAL A 332 9.10 -4.08 26.51
CA VAL A 332 9.06 -3.74 25.08
C VAL A 332 7.72 -3.13 24.70
N SER A 333 6.65 -3.74 25.17
CA SER A 333 5.28 -3.29 24.89
C SER A 333 4.32 -3.88 25.90
N HIS A 334 3.09 -3.38 25.88
CA HIS A 334 1.99 -3.91 26.64
C HIS A 334 0.71 -3.87 25.79
N ASP A 335 -0.24 -4.74 26.09
CA ASP A 335 -1.59 -4.70 25.54
C ASP A 335 -2.60 -5.02 26.66
N THR A 336 -3.82 -4.53 26.54
CA THR A 336 -4.89 -4.82 27.49
C THR A 336 -6.17 -5.16 26.74
N LYS A 337 -6.62 -6.40 26.86
CA LYS A 337 -7.80 -6.92 26.17
C LYS A 337 -8.59 -7.86 27.07
N ASP A 338 -9.92 -7.75 27.04
CA ASP A 338 -10.86 -8.62 27.76
C ASP A 338 -10.53 -8.76 29.26
N GLY A 339 -10.08 -7.66 29.88
CA GLY A 339 -9.74 -7.62 31.30
C GLY A 339 -8.37 -8.20 31.65
N LYS A 340 -7.57 -8.64 30.68
CA LYS A 340 -6.19 -9.11 30.89
C LYS A 340 -5.18 -8.15 30.27
N THR A 341 -4.10 -7.92 31.00
CA THR A 341 -2.94 -7.16 30.50
C THR A 341 -1.84 -8.13 30.13
N THR A 342 -1.20 -7.93 28.98
CA THR A 342 0.02 -8.63 28.58
C THR A 342 1.18 -7.65 28.53
N ALA A 343 2.37 -8.10 28.92
CA ALA A 343 3.61 -7.38 28.72
C ALA A 343 4.54 -8.20 27.84
N THR A 344 5.11 -7.59 26.82
CA THR A 344 6.22 -8.16 26.06
C THR A 344 7.51 -7.68 26.70
N VAL A 345 8.36 -8.59 27.14
CA VAL A 345 9.61 -8.27 27.84
C VAL A 345 10.81 -8.89 27.14
N CYS A 346 11.90 -8.14 27.06
CA CYS A 346 13.21 -8.66 26.66
C CYS A 346 13.89 -9.32 27.86
N VAL A 347 14.39 -10.54 27.69
CA VAL A 347 15.05 -11.39 28.68
C VAL A 347 16.44 -11.81 28.17
N PRO A 348 17.50 -11.05 28.49
CA PRO A 348 18.79 -11.16 27.81
C PRO A 348 19.58 -12.42 28.21
N LYS A 349 19.28 -13.02 29.36
CA LYS A 349 20.01 -14.18 29.91
C LYS A 349 19.03 -15.18 30.54
N GLU A 350 19.40 -16.44 30.59
CA GLU A 350 18.66 -17.47 31.34
C GLU A 350 18.47 -17.07 32.81
N GLY A 351 17.33 -17.47 33.36
CA GLY A 351 16.98 -17.19 34.76
C GLY A 351 15.50 -16.92 34.96
N THR A 352 15.14 -16.71 36.23
CA THR A 352 13.78 -16.33 36.63
C THR A 352 13.71 -14.83 36.87
N TYR A 353 12.73 -14.21 36.21
CA TYR A 353 12.43 -12.80 36.27
C TYR A 353 11.02 -12.63 36.82
N THR A 354 10.77 -11.49 37.46
CA THR A 354 9.48 -11.15 38.05
C THR A 354 8.96 -9.90 37.38
N LEU A 355 7.73 -9.97 36.89
CA LEU A 355 6.96 -8.87 36.36
C LEU A 355 5.88 -8.50 37.38
N ILE A 356 5.70 -7.20 37.60
CA ILE A 356 4.61 -6.68 38.41
C ILE A 356 3.77 -5.73 37.55
N PHE A 357 2.50 -6.09 37.38
CA PHE A 357 1.48 -5.22 36.79
C PHE A 357 0.87 -4.41 37.92
N ALA A 358 0.91 -3.08 37.84
CA ALA A 358 0.42 -2.20 38.91
C ALA A 358 -0.53 -1.13 38.36
N ALA A 359 -1.78 -1.15 38.81
CA ALA A 359 -2.76 -0.11 38.54
C ALA A 359 -2.60 1.04 39.55
N TYR A 360 -2.34 2.24 39.05
CA TYR A 360 -2.01 3.44 39.82
C TYR A 360 -2.61 4.69 39.16
N ASP A 361 -3.50 5.38 39.88
CA ASP A 361 -4.19 6.57 39.33
C ASP A 361 -3.41 7.89 39.45
N GLY A 362 -2.09 7.82 39.70
CA GLY A 362 -1.25 8.99 39.91
C GLY A 362 -1.11 9.42 41.38
N GLU A 363 -1.99 8.93 42.27
CA GLU A 363 -1.95 9.23 43.71
C GLU A 363 -2.05 7.97 44.58
N THR A 364 -2.87 7.00 44.19
CA THR A 364 -3.15 5.78 44.97
C THR A 364 -2.97 4.50 44.18
N PHE A 365 -2.32 3.53 44.83
CA PHE A 365 -2.20 2.17 44.34
C PHE A 365 -3.54 1.43 44.46
N LYS A 366 -4.06 0.91 43.34
CA LYS A 366 -5.36 0.24 43.30
C LYS A 366 -5.24 -1.28 43.36
N ALA A 367 -4.31 -1.84 42.59
CA ALA A 367 -4.10 -3.28 42.50
C ALA A 367 -2.70 -3.58 41.96
N CYS A 368 -2.12 -4.71 42.36
CA CYS A 368 -1.07 -5.34 41.57
C CYS A 368 -1.27 -6.82 41.40
N GLU A 369 -0.61 -7.34 40.38
CA GLU A 369 -0.41 -8.75 40.17
C GLU A 369 1.06 -9.04 39.88
N ILE A 370 1.53 -10.19 40.36
CA ILE A 370 2.91 -10.64 40.21
C ILE A 370 2.93 -11.91 39.37
N THR A 371 3.67 -11.85 38.27
CA THR A 371 3.92 -13.01 37.41
C THR A 371 5.43 -13.24 37.29
N THR A 372 5.82 -14.51 37.29
CA THR A 372 7.21 -14.92 37.08
C THR A 372 7.38 -15.47 35.68
N VAL A 373 8.48 -15.07 35.05
CA VAL A 373 8.95 -15.62 33.79
C VAL A 373 10.23 -16.37 34.05
N THR A 374 10.27 -17.64 33.69
CA THR A 374 11.51 -18.40 33.64
C THR A 374 11.91 -18.55 32.18
N LYS A 375 13.10 -18.07 31.84
CA LYS A 375 13.71 -18.34 30.55
C LYS A 375 14.58 -19.58 30.67
N ASP A 376 14.11 -20.67 30.07
CA ASP A 376 14.77 -21.97 29.94
C ASP A 376 15.15 -22.31 28.48
N SER A 377 14.87 -21.40 27.55
CA SER A 377 15.10 -21.54 26.11
C SER A 377 15.98 -20.43 25.52
N THR A 378 16.31 -20.54 24.23
CA THR A 378 17.10 -19.57 23.46
C THR A 378 16.40 -18.21 23.26
N ASP A 379 15.11 -18.08 23.55
CA ASP A 379 14.33 -16.89 23.19
C ASP A 379 14.58 -15.70 24.12
N CYS A 380 15.04 -14.55 23.60
CA CYS A 380 15.30 -13.34 24.42
C CYS A 380 14.14 -12.36 24.52
N VAL A 381 12.93 -12.64 24.00
CA VAL A 381 11.73 -11.83 24.25
C VAL A 381 10.55 -12.75 24.49
N LEU A 382 9.74 -12.43 25.49
CA LEU A 382 8.62 -13.25 25.95
C LEU A 382 7.38 -12.39 26.13
N THR A 383 6.21 -12.91 25.71
CA THR A 383 4.92 -12.30 26.02
C THR A 383 4.37 -12.92 27.30
N VAL A 384 4.09 -12.08 28.28
CA VAL A 384 3.77 -12.47 29.65
C VAL A 384 2.38 -11.94 29.98
N PRO A 385 1.37 -12.82 30.06
CA PRO A 385 0.05 -12.40 30.51
C PRO A 385 0.02 -12.20 32.02
N SER A 386 -0.84 -11.30 32.45
CA SER A 386 -1.34 -11.27 33.82
C SER A 386 -2.07 -12.60 34.11
N LYS A 387 -1.79 -13.20 35.28
CA LYS A 387 -2.48 -14.38 35.82
C LYS A 387 -3.96 -14.10 36.00
N ASP A 388 -4.27 -13.00 36.64
CA ASP A 388 -5.60 -12.55 37.00
C ASP A 388 -6.08 -11.46 36.03
N SER A 389 -7.37 -11.12 36.13
CA SER A 389 -7.93 -10.04 35.31
C SER A 389 -7.49 -8.70 35.88
N ILE A 390 -6.54 -8.04 35.21
CA ILE A 390 -6.12 -6.66 35.47
C ILE A 390 -6.15 -5.86 34.16
N THR A 391 -6.74 -4.66 34.22
CA THR A 391 -6.79 -3.72 33.10
C THR A 391 -5.98 -2.49 33.48
N LEU A 392 -4.87 -2.25 32.78
CA LEU A 392 -4.07 -1.07 33.00
C LEU A 392 -4.48 0.08 32.06
N LYS A 393 -4.39 1.31 32.57
CA LYS A 393 -4.75 2.56 31.89
C LYS A 393 -3.53 3.47 31.76
N LYS A 394 -3.65 4.51 30.95
CA LYS A 394 -2.65 5.59 30.86
C LYS A 394 -2.27 6.12 32.25
N GLY A 395 -0.97 6.09 32.55
CA GLY A 395 -0.41 6.44 33.86
C GLY A 395 -0.07 5.26 34.77
N ASP A 396 -0.68 4.09 34.54
CA ASP A 396 -0.36 2.85 35.27
C ASP A 396 1.05 2.35 34.94
N LYS A 397 1.55 1.40 35.74
CA LYS A 397 2.96 0.99 35.73
C LYS A 397 3.12 -0.51 35.53
N ILE A 398 4.17 -0.88 34.78
CA ILE A 398 4.69 -2.25 34.73
C ILE A 398 6.15 -2.19 35.17
N PHE A 399 6.55 -3.11 36.04
CA PHE A 399 7.86 -3.11 36.66
C PHE A 399 8.56 -4.47 36.52
N LEU A 400 9.90 -4.43 36.53
CA LEU A 400 10.79 -5.55 36.27
C LEU A 400 11.77 -5.84 37.42
N TRP A 401 11.87 -7.11 37.84
CA TRP A 401 12.86 -7.59 38.81
C TRP A 401 13.51 -8.91 38.39
N LYS A 402 14.72 -9.16 38.90
CA LYS A 402 15.42 -10.44 38.79
C LYS A 402 15.55 -11.07 40.17
N GLY A 403 14.64 -11.99 40.49
CA GLY A 403 14.53 -12.59 41.82
C GLY A 403 14.01 -11.61 42.89
N LEU A 404 13.07 -12.05 43.73
CA LEU A 404 12.51 -11.23 44.81
C LEU A 404 13.43 -11.11 46.04
N GLU A 405 14.49 -11.92 46.11
CA GLU A 405 15.32 -12.08 47.31
C GLU A 405 16.18 -10.86 47.66
N THR A 406 16.55 -10.03 46.69
CA THR A 406 17.47 -8.90 46.91
C THR A 406 16.79 -7.53 46.84
N LEU A 407 15.47 -7.46 46.59
CA LEU A 407 14.66 -6.22 46.45
C LEU A 407 15.31 -5.09 45.61
N THR A 408 16.30 -5.40 44.78
CA THR A 408 17.04 -4.40 44.02
C THR A 408 16.54 -4.46 42.57
N PRO A 409 15.69 -3.52 42.11
CA PRO A 409 15.22 -3.49 40.73
C PRO A 409 16.40 -3.31 39.78
N MET A 410 16.39 -4.06 38.66
CA MET A 410 17.49 -3.99 37.68
C MET A 410 17.39 -2.78 36.75
N CYS A 411 16.21 -2.40 36.23
CA CYS A 411 15.94 -1.08 35.64
C CYS A 411 14.44 -0.89 35.28
N GLU A 412 14.10 0.39 35.10
CA GLU A 412 12.95 1.05 34.45
C GLU A 412 11.50 0.70 34.87
N GLU A 413 10.79 1.75 35.31
CA GLU A 413 9.33 1.77 35.38
C GLU A 413 8.78 2.06 33.98
N TYR A 414 8.00 1.14 33.41
CA TYR A 414 7.27 1.43 32.19
C TYR A 414 5.96 2.12 32.55
N THR A 415 5.82 3.39 32.16
CA THR A 415 4.57 4.14 32.34
C THR A 415 3.73 3.99 31.10
N ILE A 416 2.49 3.53 31.26
CA ILE A 416 1.57 3.37 30.15
C ILE A 416 1.23 4.75 29.58
N GLN A 417 1.51 4.93 28.28
CA GLN A 417 1.39 6.20 27.57
C GLN A 417 0.00 6.55 27.09
#